data_AF-A0A661DZD4-F1
#
_entry.id   AF-A0A661DZD4-F1
#
_cell.length_a   1.000
_cell.length_b   1.000
_cell.length_c   1.000
_cell.angle_alpha   90.00
_cell.angle_beta   90.00
_cell.angle_gamma   90.00
#
_symmetry.space_group_name_H-M   'P 1'
#
loop_
_entity.id
_entity.type
_entity.pdbx_description
1 polymer ?
#
loop_
_entity_poly.entity_id
_entity_poly.type
_entity_poly.pdbx_seq_one_letter_code
_entity_poly.pdbx_strand_id
1 'polypeptide(L)'
;MNLELPQRKKPGNLSFNTDPAALGNWLNDLPLMNTGKSLELVDSGLEQINALILSVKNRQEALELFTPAVMCITDALKKKFLGKQLPLKGNTLLYATQTLELCNRMATGYRILAEDLHGKNAEKLRLAVALHRALR
;
A
#
# COMPACT_ATOMS: atom_id res chain seq x y z
N MET A 1 2.14 20.00 -5.48
CA MET A 1 2.57 19.55 -4.14
C MET A 1 3.91 18.88 -4.37
N ASN A 2 5.04 19.38 -3.83
CA ASN A 2 6.33 18.73 -4.07
C ASN A 2 6.43 17.51 -3.14
N LEU A 3 5.84 16.40 -3.57
CA LEU A 3 5.89 15.13 -2.87
C LEU A 3 7.17 14.44 -3.31
N GLU A 4 8.07 14.14 -2.38
CA GLU A 4 9.14 13.20 -2.66
C GLU A 4 8.51 11.84 -2.95
N LEU A 5 8.50 11.45 -4.22
CA LEU A 5 7.95 10.20 -4.73
C LEU A 5 9.08 9.32 -5.25
N PRO A 6 8.96 7.99 -5.13
CA PRO A 6 9.98 7.09 -5.68
C PRO A 6 10.09 7.25 -7.20
N GLN A 7 11.27 6.96 -7.75
CA GLN A 7 11.45 6.87 -9.19
C GLN A 7 10.62 5.71 -9.75
N ARG A 8 10.01 5.92 -10.93
CA ARG A 8 9.09 4.96 -11.55
C ARG A 8 9.58 4.56 -12.94
N LYS A 9 9.45 3.28 -13.28
CA LYS A 9 9.81 2.71 -14.58
C LYS A 9 8.61 2.11 -15.29
N LYS A 10 8.66 2.03 -16.62
CA LYS A 10 7.63 1.32 -17.40
C LYS A 10 7.64 -0.18 -17.05
N PRO A 11 6.48 -0.83 -16.97
CA PRO A 11 6.41 -2.28 -16.76
C PRO A 11 7.04 -3.02 -17.93
N GLY A 12 7.79 -4.08 -17.62
CA GLY A 12 8.30 -5.07 -18.56
C GLY A 12 7.86 -6.49 -18.18
N ASN A 13 8.30 -7.51 -18.90
CA ASN A 13 7.81 -8.90 -18.76
C ASN A 13 8.01 -9.51 -17.36
N LEU A 14 8.98 -9.02 -16.59
CA LEU A 14 9.28 -9.48 -15.23
C LEU A 14 8.71 -8.54 -14.15
N SER A 15 7.88 -7.58 -14.53
CA SER A 15 7.26 -6.67 -13.57
C SER A 15 6.12 -7.35 -12.82
N PHE A 16 5.87 -6.89 -11.61
CA PHE A 16 4.72 -7.33 -10.81
C PHE A 16 3.42 -7.20 -11.60
N ASN A 17 2.63 -8.27 -11.60
CA ASN A 17 1.39 -8.31 -12.38
C ASN A 17 0.31 -7.47 -11.69
N THR A 18 -0.08 -6.38 -12.34
CA THR A 18 -1.13 -5.47 -11.85
C THR A 18 -2.49 -5.72 -12.49
N ASP A 19 -2.63 -6.74 -13.34
CA ASP A 19 -3.94 -7.13 -13.86
C ASP A 19 -4.91 -7.41 -12.69
N PRO A 20 -6.12 -6.83 -12.66
CA PRO A 20 -7.01 -6.93 -11.51
C PRO A 20 -7.36 -8.37 -11.11
N ALA A 21 -7.54 -9.27 -12.08
CA ALA A 21 -7.89 -10.66 -11.79
C ALA A 21 -6.67 -11.42 -11.23
N ALA A 22 -5.51 -11.26 -11.85
CA ALA A 22 -4.28 -11.88 -11.37
C ALA A 22 -3.88 -11.36 -9.97
N LEU A 23 -3.98 -10.04 -9.75
CA LEU A 23 -3.71 -9.41 -8.46
C LEU A 23 -4.71 -9.86 -7.39
N GLY A 24 -6.00 -9.91 -7.73
CA GLY A 24 -7.04 -10.40 -6.82
C GLY A 24 -6.78 -11.84 -6.37
N ASN A 25 -6.43 -12.73 -7.31
CA ASN A 25 -6.07 -14.11 -6.99
C ASN A 25 -4.82 -14.19 -6.11
N TRP A 26 -3.76 -13.45 -6.46
CA TRP A 26 -2.53 -13.40 -5.67
C TRP A 26 -2.76 -12.91 -4.23
N LEU A 27 -3.66 -11.94 -4.03
CA LEU A 27 -4.05 -11.47 -2.69
C LEU A 27 -4.88 -12.51 -1.92
N ASN A 28 -5.73 -13.28 -2.60
CA ASN A 28 -6.51 -14.34 -1.98
C ASN A 28 -5.64 -15.54 -1.55
N ASP A 29 -4.49 -15.74 -2.21
CA ASP A 29 -3.52 -16.80 -1.89
C ASP A 29 -2.59 -16.43 -0.72
N LEU A 30 -2.76 -15.26 -0.10
CA LEU A 30 -1.97 -14.87 1.06
C LEU A 30 -2.15 -15.87 2.23
N PRO A 31 -1.06 -16.22 2.95
CA PRO A 31 -1.14 -17.17 4.04
C PRO A 31 -1.82 -16.54 5.27
N LEU A 32 -3.14 -16.67 5.36
CA LEU A 32 -3.99 -16.03 6.38
C LEU A 32 -3.56 -16.34 7.84
N MET A 33 -2.99 -17.52 8.09
CA MET A 33 -2.50 -17.93 9.40
C MET A 33 -1.08 -17.43 9.73
N ASN A 34 -0.37 -16.89 8.74
CA ASN A 34 0.98 -16.36 8.89
C ASN A 34 1.01 -14.87 8.55
N THR A 35 0.68 -14.03 9.54
CA THR A 35 0.68 -12.57 9.40
C THR A 35 2.06 -12.03 9.00
N GLY A 36 3.15 -12.61 9.51
CA GLY A 36 4.51 -12.18 9.18
C GLY A 36 4.81 -12.39 7.69
N LYS A 37 4.48 -13.57 7.15
CA LYS A 37 4.67 -13.84 5.72
C LYS A 37 3.75 -13.01 4.84
N SER A 38 2.50 -12.82 5.26
CA SER A 38 1.55 -11.95 4.55
C SER A 38 2.04 -10.49 4.50
N LEU A 39 2.61 -9.98 5.60
CA LEU A 39 3.25 -8.67 5.67
C LEU A 39 4.37 -8.54 4.64
N GLU A 40 5.33 -9.48 4.61
CA GLU A 40 6.43 -9.45 3.65
C GLU A 40 5.95 -9.43 2.19
N LEU A 41 4.98 -10.27 1.86
CA LEU A 41 4.44 -10.36 0.50
C LEU A 41 3.72 -9.07 0.10
N VAL A 42 2.84 -8.55 0.97
CA VAL A 42 2.07 -7.33 0.69
C VAL A 42 2.98 -6.11 0.62
N ASP A 43 3.95 -5.98 1.53
CA ASP A 43 4.90 -4.87 1.52
C ASP A 43 5.75 -4.88 0.24
N SER A 44 6.24 -6.05 -0.17
CA SER A 44 6.97 -6.22 -1.44
C SER A 44 6.10 -5.95 -2.67
N GLY A 45 4.83 -6.39 -2.67
CA GLY A 45 3.89 -6.10 -3.76
C GLY A 45 3.64 -4.60 -3.90
N LEU A 46 3.40 -3.91 -2.78
CA LEU A 46 3.23 -2.45 -2.75
C LEU A 46 4.49 -1.72 -3.22
N GLU A 47 5.69 -2.20 -2.85
CA GLU A 47 6.95 -1.66 -3.34
C GLU A 47 7.02 -1.70 -4.87
N GLN A 48 6.73 -2.88 -5.43
CA GLN A 48 6.84 -3.11 -6.85
C GLN A 48 5.84 -2.26 -7.63
N ILE A 49 4.58 -2.18 -7.21
CA ILE A 49 3.61 -1.32 -7.91
C ILE A 49 3.95 0.17 -7.78
N ASN A 50 4.56 0.60 -6.67
CA ASN A 50 4.98 1.98 -6.47
C ASN A 50 6.16 2.36 -7.37
N ALA A 51 7.00 1.39 -7.75
CA ALA A 51 8.08 1.56 -8.72
C ALA A 51 7.62 1.54 -10.19
N LEU A 52 6.34 1.28 -10.49
CA LEU A 52 5.83 1.16 -11.87
C LEU A 52 5.08 2.41 -12.34
N ILE A 53 5.25 2.77 -13.62
CA ILE A 53 4.38 3.72 -14.32
C ILE A 53 3.12 2.95 -14.76
N LEU A 54 1.99 3.27 -14.15
CA LEU A 54 0.69 2.65 -14.41
C LEU A 54 -0.32 3.71 -14.86
N SER A 55 -1.37 3.30 -15.57
CA SER A 55 -2.51 4.21 -15.80
C SER A 55 -3.19 4.55 -14.48
N VAL A 56 -3.80 5.74 -14.39
CA VAL A 56 -4.57 6.20 -13.21
C VAL A 56 -5.58 5.15 -12.76
N LYS A 57 -6.34 4.58 -13.71
CA LYS A 57 -7.34 3.55 -13.44
C LYS A 57 -6.70 2.29 -12.84
N ASN A 58 -5.65 1.77 -13.48
CA ASN A 58 -4.98 0.55 -13.04
C ASN A 58 -4.33 0.72 -11.65
N ARG A 59 -3.67 1.85 -11.41
CA ARG A 59 -3.10 2.16 -10.08
C ARG A 59 -4.18 2.24 -9.01
N GLN A 60 -5.29 2.93 -9.28
CA GLN A 60 -6.39 3.03 -8.32
C GLN A 60 -6.97 1.65 -8.02
N GLU A 61 -7.28 0.86 -9.04
CA GLU A 61 -7.86 -0.48 -8.89
C GLU A 61 -6.94 -1.41 -8.10
N ALA A 62 -5.64 -1.42 -8.41
CA ALA A 62 -4.66 -2.19 -7.66
C ALA A 62 -4.63 -1.78 -6.17
N LEU A 63 -4.58 -0.48 -5.85
CA LEU A 63 -4.56 -0.01 -4.46
C LEU A 63 -5.87 -0.36 -3.71
N GLU A 64 -7.03 -0.28 -4.36
CA GLU A 64 -8.27 -0.72 -3.73
C GLU A 64 -8.28 -2.23 -3.46
N LEU A 65 -7.69 -3.05 -4.35
CA LEU A 65 -7.49 -4.48 -4.11
C LEU A 65 -6.55 -4.76 -2.93
N PHE A 66 -5.46 -4.01 -2.76
CA PHE A 66 -4.55 -4.16 -1.63
C PHE A 66 -5.17 -3.76 -0.28
N THR A 67 -6.17 -2.88 -0.28
CA THR A 67 -6.71 -2.25 0.94
C THR A 67 -7.17 -3.27 2.01
N PRO A 68 -7.96 -4.31 1.70
CA PRO A 68 -8.39 -5.30 2.70
C PRO A 68 -7.21 -6.05 3.33
N ALA A 69 -6.20 -6.43 2.53
CA ALA A 69 -5.02 -7.14 3.02
C ALA A 69 -4.18 -6.26 3.97
N VAL A 70 -3.93 -5.01 3.57
CA VAL A 70 -3.22 -4.03 4.41
C VAL A 70 -3.97 -3.79 5.73
N MET A 71 -5.29 -3.61 5.69
CA MET A 71 -6.11 -3.44 6.90
C MET A 71 -6.01 -4.67 7.82
N CYS A 72 -6.18 -5.87 7.26
CA CYS A 72 -6.11 -7.12 8.02
C CYS A 72 -4.75 -7.28 8.74
N ILE A 73 -3.65 -7.04 8.02
CA ILE A 73 -2.30 -7.17 8.55
C ILE A 73 -2.04 -6.11 9.62
N THR A 74 -2.36 -4.85 9.35
CA THR A 74 -2.13 -3.76 10.33
C THR A 74 -2.96 -3.94 11.59
N ASP A 75 -4.20 -4.42 11.49
CA ASP A 75 -5.03 -4.73 12.67
C ASP A 75 -4.47 -5.91 13.48
N ALA A 76 -3.90 -6.92 12.82
CA ALA A 76 -3.23 -8.02 13.50
C ALA A 76 -1.95 -7.57 14.23
N LEU A 77 -1.14 -6.70 13.61
CA LEU A 77 0.07 -6.15 14.21
C LEU A 77 -0.24 -5.19 15.38
N LYS A 78 -1.24 -4.30 15.23
CA LYS A 78 -1.69 -3.38 16.28
C LYS A 78 -2.01 -4.08 17.58
N LYS A 79 -2.68 -5.23 17.53
CA LYS A 79 -2.99 -6.05 18.72
C LYS A 79 -1.75 -6.47 19.52
N LYS A 80 -0.55 -6.47 18.92
CA LYS A 80 0.70 -6.85 19.60
C LYS A 80 1.32 -5.73 20.43
N PHE A 81 1.05 -4.46 20.10
CA PHE A 81 1.68 -3.31 20.76
C PHE A 81 0.71 -2.30 21.38
N LEU A 82 -0.58 -2.34 21.06
CA LEU A 82 -1.58 -1.50 21.72
C LEU A 82 -1.71 -1.86 23.22
N GLY A 83 -1.85 -0.84 24.05
CA GLY A 83 -1.98 -0.97 25.52
C GLY A 83 -0.68 -1.32 26.25
N LYS A 84 0.46 -1.35 25.55
CA LYS A 84 1.78 -1.57 26.18
C LYS A 84 2.32 -0.27 26.77
N GLN A 85 3.15 -0.39 27.81
CA GLN A 85 3.80 0.75 28.44
C GLN A 85 4.74 1.44 27.45
N LEU A 86 4.78 2.77 27.52
CA LEU A 86 5.66 3.60 26.72
C LEU A 86 6.96 3.89 27.50
N PRO A 87 8.11 4.01 26.82
CA PRO A 87 8.32 3.79 25.39
C PRO A 87 8.24 2.30 25.02
N LEU A 88 7.78 2.00 23.80
CA LEU A 88 7.79 0.63 23.26
C LEU A 88 9.24 0.11 23.16
N LYS A 89 9.44 -1.20 23.37
CA LYS A 89 10.77 -1.85 23.35
C LYS A 89 10.69 -3.24 22.72
N GLY A 90 11.80 -3.69 22.13
CA GLY A 90 11.91 -5.02 21.54
C GLY A 90 10.82 -5.29 20.50
N ASN A 91 10.14 -6.43 20.63
CA ASN A 91 9.13 -6.86 19.65
C ASN A 91 7.93 -5.92 19.53
N THR A 92 7.51 -5.24 20.60
CA THR A 92 6.37 -4.31 20.50
C THR A 92 6.71 -3.08 19.67
N LEU A 93 7.95 -2.59 19.77
CA LEU A 93 8.47 -1.53 18.91
C LEU A 93 8.56 -2.02 17.46
N LEU A 94 9.08 -3.23 17.23
CA LEU A 94 9.16 -3.82 15.89
C LEU A 94 7.79 -3.89 15.20
N TYR A 95 6.75 -4.41 15.88
CA TYR A 95 5.41 -4.50 15.30
C TYR A 95 4.80 -3.13 15.00
N ALA A 96 5.07 -2.12 15.84
CA ALA A 96 4.63 -0.75 15.60
C ALA A 96 5.32 -0.14 14.37
N THR A 97 6.64 -0.33 14.25
CA THR A 97 7.42 0.11 13.08
C THR A 97 6.92 -0.55 11.80
N GLN A 98 6.75 -1.87 11.78
CA GLN A 98 6.24 -2.61 10.62
C GLN A 98 4.83 -2.15 10.21
N THR A 99 3.97 -1.83 11.19
CA THR A 99 2.64 -1.28 10.92
C THR A 99 2.75 0.07 10.22
N LEU A 100 3.62 0.95 10.73
CA LEU A 100 3.83 2.28 10.17
C LEU A 100 4.43 2.22 8.76
N GLU A 101 5.43 1.37 8.55
CA GLU A 101 6.08 1.16 7.25
C GLU A 101 5.07 0.70 6.20
N LEU A 102 4.25 -0.31 6.52
CA LEU A 102 3.22 -0.82 5.62
C LEU A 102 2.18 0.26 5.27
N CYS A 103 1.69 1.01 6.27
CA CYS A 103 0.78 2.14 6.05
C CYS A 103 1.41 3.21 5.14
N ASN A 104 2.66 3.58 5.39
CA ASN A 104 3.38 4.57 4.58
C ASN A 104 3.60 4.10 3.14
N ARG A 105 3.83 2.80 2.94
CA ARG A 105 3.99 2.22 1.61
C ARG A 105 2.68 2.25 0.82
N MET A 106 1.56 1.96 1.49
CA MET A 106 0.22 2.12 0.90
C MET A 106 -0.08 3.59 0.57
N ALA A 107 0.17 4.50 1.52
CA ALA A 107 -0.02 5.93 1.34
C ALA A 107 0.82 6.49 0.17
N THR A 108 2.05 6.01 0.01
CA THR A 108 2.90 6.34 -1.15
C THR A 108 2.21 6.01 -2.47
N GLY A 109 1.53 4.86 -2.57
CA GLY A 109 0.77 4.49 -3.77
C GLY A 109 -0.34 5.50 -4.11
N TYR A 110 -1.09 5.95 -3.10
CA TYR A 110 -2.12 6.97 -3.27
C TYR A 110 -1.57 8.38 -3.53
N ARG A 111 -0.40 8.72 -2.97
CA ARG A 111 0.32 9.97 -3.28
C ARG A 111 0.77 10.01 -4.74
N ILE A 112 1.27 8.90 -5.27
CA ILE A 112 1.60 8.75 -6.69
C ILE A 112 0.33 8.95 -7.54
N LEU A 113 -0.79 8.33 -7.15
CA LEU A 113 -2.07 8.49 -7.84
C LEU A 113 -2.54 9.96 -7.83
N ALA A 114 -2.41 10.66 -6.69
CA ALA A 114 -2.76 12.07 -6.56
C ALA A 114 -1.89 12.97 -7.46
N GLU A 115 -0.60 12.68 -7.55
CA GLU A 115 0.32 13.38 -8.46
C GLU A 115 -0.06 13.15 -9.92
N ASP A 116 -0.35 11.90 -10.31
CA ASP A 116 -0.78 11.54 -11.67
C ASP A 116 -2.14 12.17 -12.07
N LEU A 117 -2.93 12.59 -11.06
CA LEU A 117 -4.22 13.27 -11.20
C LEU A 117 -4.12 14.80 -11.13
N HIS A 118 -2.96 15.34 -10.72
CA HIS A 118 -2.78 16.78 -10.55
C HIS A 118 -3.03 17.53 -11.86
N GLY A 119 -3.73 18.67 -11.78
CA GLY A 119 -4.09 19.50 -12.93
C GLY A 119 -5.23 18.96 -13.82
N LYS A 120 -5.76 17.76 -13.54
CA LYS A 120 -6.89 17.18 -14.31
C LYS A 120 -8.23 17.56 -13.70
N ASN A 121 -8.81 18.67 -14.15
CA ASN A 121 -10.07 19.20 -13.61
C ASN A 121 -11.27 18.24 -13.67
N ALA A 122 -11.32 17.35 -14.66
CA ALA A 122 -12.37 16.34 -14.77
C ALA A 122 -12.30 15.25 -13.68
N GLU A 123 -11.16 15.13 -12.99
CA GLU A 123 -10.85 14.03 -12.07
C GLU A 123 -10.81 14.48 -10.59
N LYS A 124 -11.39 15.65 -10.28
CA LYS A 124 -11.36 16.22 -8.92
C LYS A 124 -11.85 15.27 -7.83
N LEU A 125 -12.92 14.51 -8.09
CA LEU A 125 -13.43 13.53 -7.12
C LEU A 125 -12.43 12.40 -6.88
N ARG A 126 -11.81 11.88 -7.95
CA ARG A 126 -10.80 10.83 -7.85
C ARG A 126 -9.55 11.32 -7.11
N LEU A 127 -9.15 12.57 -7.34
CA LEU A 127 -8.07 13.22 -6.61
C LEU A 127 -8.40 13.35 -5.11
N ALA A 128 -9.62 13.79 -4.78
CA ALA A 128 -10.06 13.89 -3.38
C ALA A 128 -10.04 12.52 -2.68
N VAL A 129 -10.49 11.46 -3.35
CA VAL A 129 -10.41 10.09 -2.82
C VAL A 129 -8.96 9.66 -2.62
N ALA A 130 -8.07 9.89 -3.60
CA ALA A 130 -6.66 9.54 -3.48
C ALA A 130 -5.99 10.26 -2.29
N LEU A 131 -6.25 11.56 -2.12
CA LEU A 131 -5.73 12.34 -1.00
C LEU A 131 -6.28 11.85 0.35
N HIS A 132 -7.58 11.58 0.44
CA HIS A 132 -8.20 11.03 1.66
C HIS A 132 -7.58 9.69 2.04
N ARG A 133 -7.36 8.79 1.06
CA ARG A 133 -6.75 7.48 1.29
C ARG A 133 -5.28 7.55 1.68
N ALA A 134 -4.54 8.54 1.18
CA ALA A 134 -3.14 8.75 1.55
C ALA A 134 -2.95 9.25 2.99
N LEU A 135 -3.98 9.82 3.62
CA LEU A 135 -3.95 10.33 4.99
C LEU A 135 -4.47 9.33 6.03
N ARG A 136 -5.09 8.24 5.58
CA ARG A 136 -5.71 7.23 6.44
C ARG A 136 -4.69 6.19 6.92
#